data_AF-A0A8H5JXQ8-F1
#
_entry.id   AF-A0A8H5JXQ8-F1
#
_cell.length_a   1.000
_cell.length_b   1.000
_cell.length_c   1.000
_cell.angle_alpha   90.00
_cell.angle_beta   90.00
_cell.angle_gamma   90.00
#
_symmetry.space_group_name_H-M   'P 1'
#
loop_
_entity.id
_entity.type
_entity.pdbx_description
1 polymer ?
#
loop_
_entity_poly.entity_id
_entity_poly.type
_entity_poly.pdbx_seq_one_letter_code
_entity_poly.pdbx_strand_id
1 'polypeptide(L)'
;MPELAASFRRMGSIPHDTTINAQGFDPAQTFKGAPKIDPTSITPLVIPQDGIPIMKPNETVTLEPKRFENQDADKDTTRRLPQDLRDFVANGTITQQFIDDPNTILRQANEGKDIIENTMFIVPTNAPPGAFGGGTSNIGFNIGSNEGKKAEVSREKKSGNANAVDVTTQYWVSKIRTKVELDPSMSVGQTVSPASQGPRDAVPEFYIDENVEIASSKKTVTVAYDQLQYSQMVMLDFNGLKWPHVTVATLAPIVSLKKPTLSSAIQYVKESSR
;
A
#
# COMPACT_ATOMS: atom_id res chain seq x y z
N MET A 1 -28.05 -5.05 18.25
CA MET A 1 -26.94 -4.74 17.33
C MET A 1 -26.23 -6.04 17.01
N PRO A 2 -25.75 -6.28 15.77
CA PRO A 2 -24.93 -7.46 15.51
C PRO A 2 -23.66 -7.39 16.37
N GLU A 3 -23.37 -8.44 17.14
CA GLU A 3 -22.11 -8.57 17.86
C GLU A 3 -21.02 -8.99 16.86
N LEU A 4 -20.23 -8.02 16.41
CA LEU A 4 -19.08 -8.26 15.54
C LEU A 4 -17.80 -8.10 16.35
N ALA A 5 -16.82 -8.96 16.08
CA ALA A 5 -15.48 -8.81 16.64
C ALA A 5 -14.85 -7.48 16.18
N ALA A 6 -13.92 -6.96 16.98
CA ALA A 6 -13.11 -5.82 16.57
C ALA A 6 -12.40 -6.13 15.24
N SER A 7 -12.40 -5.17 14.33
CA SER A 7 -11.85 -5.34 12.99
C SER A 7 -11.06 -4.10 12.56
N PHE A 8 -10.19 -4.29 11.58
CA PHE A 8 -9.49 -3.21 10.89
C PHE A 8 -10.42 -2.56 9.88
N ARG A 9 -10.35 -1.23 9.75
CA ARG A 9 -11.10 -0.49 8.73
C ARG A 9 -10.19 0.45 7.97
N ARG A 10 -10.50 0.67 6.69
CA ARG A 10 -9.92 1.71 5.85
C ARG A 10 -11.05 2.44 5.14
N MET A 11 -11.12 3.74 5.35
CA MET A 11 -12.11 4.60 4.72
C MET A 11 -11.39 5.66 3.89
N GLY A 12 -12.00 6.05 2.78
CA GLY A 12 -11.48 7.13 1.95
C GLY A 12 -12.44 7.49 0.83
N SER A 13 -12.07 8.50 0.06
CA SER A 13 -12.68 8.79 -1.23
C SER A 13 -11.60 8.85 -2.31
N ILE A 14 -11.93 8.40 -3.51
CA ILE A 14 -11.13 8.72 -4.69
C ILE A 14 -11.59 10.09 -5.23
N PRO A 15 -10.71 10.83 -5.93
CA PRO A 15 -11.11 12.06 -6.62
C PRO A 15 -12.38 11.82 -7.43
N HIS A 16 -13.27 12.82 -7.45
CA HIS A 16 -14.64 12.70 -7.97
C HIS A 16 -15.58 11.84 -7.08
N ASP A 17 -15.47 11.99 -5.75
CA ASP A 17 -16.42 11.64 -4.68
C ASP A 17 -16.90 10.19 -4.54
N THR A 18 -16.23 9.22 -5.15
CA THR A 18 -16.55 7.81 -4.84
C THR A 18 -16.00 7.47 -3.46
N THR A 19 -16.89 7.07 -2.57
CA THR A 19 -16.56 6.73 -1.19
C THR A 19 -16.26 5.24 -1.07
N ILE A 20 -15.22 4.89 -0.32
CA ILE A 20 -14.75 3.53 -0.08
C ILE A 20 -14.81 3.27 1.43
N ASN A 21 -15.46 2.17 1.80
CA ASN A 21 -15.41 1.61 3.14
C ASN A 21 -14.88 0.18 3.02
N ALA A 22 -13.68 -0.10 3.52
CA ALA A 22 -13.10 -1.45 3.55
C ALA A 22 -12.96 -1.92 4.99
N GLN A 23 -13.22 -3.20 5.23
CA GLN A 23 -13.23 -3.80 6.57
C GLN A 23 -12.56 -5.16 6.54
N GLY A 24 -11.79 -5.49 7.59
CA GLY A 24 -11.20 -6.81 7.75
C GLY A 24 -12.21 -7.85 8.20
N PHE A 25 -12.14 -9.05 7.63
CA PHE A 25 -13.02 -10.16 8.00
C PHE A 25 -12.27 -11.30 8.70
N ASP A 26 -10.94 -11.31 8.58
CA ASP A 26 -10.05 -12.28 9.20
C ASP A 26 -9.17 -11.62 10.28
N PRO A 27 -8.76 -12.38 11.30
CA PRO A 27 -7.78 -11.91 12.27
C PRO A 27 -6.42 -11.66 11.60
N ALA A 28 -5.65 -10.73 12.15
CA ALA A 28 -4.27 -10.54 11.73
C ALA A 28 -3.42 -11.78 12.03
N GLN A 29 -2.46 -12.07 11.15
CA GLN A 29 -1.57 -13.22 11.25
C GLN A 29 -0.13 -12.76 11.41
N THR A 30 0.58 -13.30 12.40
CA THR A 30 1.98 -12.96 12.68
C THR A 30 2.90 -14.08 12.23
N PHE A 31 3.98 -13.70 11.55
CA PHE A 31 4.99 -14.60 11.00
C PHE A 31 6.38 -14.14 11.45
N LYS A 32 7.30 -15.10 11.61
CA LYS A 32 8.72 -14.79 11.84
C LYS A 32 9.37 -14.30 10.55
N GLY A 33 10.28 -13.34 10.68
CA GLY A 33 11.05 -12.80 9.56
C GLY A 33 10.30 -11.78 8.71
N ALA A 34 10.89 -11.47 7.55
CA ALA A 34 10.36 -10.55 6.56
C ALA A 34 9.01 -11.02 5.98
N PRO A 35 8.10 -10.10 5.63
CA PRO A 35 6.84 -10.46 5.00
C PRO A 35 7.06 -11.07 3.61
N LYS A 36 6.29 -12.10 3.28
CA LYS A 36 6.16 -12.57 1.89
C LYS A 36 5.18 -11.63 1.16
N ILE A 37 5.71 -10.87 0.21
CA ILE A 37 4.93 -9.91 -0.60
C ILE A 37 4.86 -10.43 -2.03
N ASP A 38 3.71 -10.98 -2.39
CA ASP A 38 3.46 -11.52 -3.73
C ASP A 38 3.45 -10.40 -4.79
N PRO A 39 3.79 -10.71 -6.05
CA PRO A 39 3.71 -9.76 -7.14
C PRO A 39 2.27 -9.26 -7.36
N THR A 40 2.12 -8.02 -7.81
CA THR A 40 0.81 -7.48 -8.21
C THR A 40 0.90 -6.86 -9.59
N SER A 41 -0.05 -7.14 -10.47
CA SER A 41 -0.04 -6.60 -11.83
C SER A 41 -1.02 -5.44 -11.97
N ILE A 42 -0.62 -4.44 -12.75
CA ILE A 42 -1.51 -3.35 -13.19
C ILE A 42 -2.09 -3.59 -14.59
N THR A 43 -1.83 -4.75 -15.20
CA THR A 43 -2.34 -5.07 -16.52
C THR A 43 -3.87 -5.17 -16.51
N PRO A 44 -4.56 -4.37 -17.34
CA PRO A 44 -6.01 -4.41 -17.43
C PRO A 44 -6.53 -5.77 -17.85
N LEU A 45 -7.78 -6.04 -17.49
CA LEU A 45 -8.51 -7.24 -17.85
C LEU A 45 -9.69 -6.86 -18.74
N VAL A 46 -9.99 -7.67 -19.77
CA VAL A 46 -11.17 -7.46 -20.62
C VAL A 46 -12.42 -7.92 -19.89
N ILE A 47 -13.46 -7.08 -19.85
CA ILE A 47 -14.77 -7.38 -19.26
C ILE A 47 -15.90 -7.06 -20.27
N PRO A 48 -17.13 -7.57 -20.08
CA PRO A 48 -18.27 -7.12 -20.88
C PRO A 48 -18.52 -5.61 -20.75
N GLN A 49 -19.08 -4.98 -21.78
CA GLN A 49 -19.33 -3.53 -21.77
C GLN A 49 -20.27 -3.07 -20.66
N ASP A 50 -21.23 -3.91 -20.30
CA ASP A 50 -22.19 -3.63 -19.22
C ASP A 50 -21.63 -3.96 -17.83
N GLY A 51 -20.34 -4.24 -17.72
CA GLY A 51 -19.65 -4.68 -16.50
C GLY A 51 -19.67 -6.19 -16.33
N ILE A 52 -19.09 -6.67 -15.22
CA ILE A 52 -19.18 -8.09 -14.86
C ILE A 52 -20.58 -8.34 -14.27
N PRO A 53 -21.38 -9.26 -14.83
CA PRO A 53 -22.67 -9.63 -14.25
C PRO A 53 -22.50 -10.16 -12.83
N ILE A 54 -23.55 -10.04 -11.99
CA ILE A 54 -23.57 -10.73 -10.70
C ILE A 54 -23.45 -12.23 -10.96
N MET A 55 -22.31 -12.80 -10.58
CA MET A 55 -22.03 -14.23 -10.79
C MET A 55 -22.90 -15.07 -9.86
N LYS A 56 -23.33 -16.24 -10.35
CA LYS A 56 -23.96 -17.24 -9.48
C LYS A 56 -22.91 -17.80 -8.49
N PRO A 57 -23.33 -18.30 -7.32
CA PRO A 57 -22.43 -19.04 -6.45
C PRO A 57 -21.74 -20.16 -7.24
N ASN A 58 -20.40 -20.21 -7.22
CA ASN A 58 -19.50 -21.16 -7.91
C ASN A 58 -19.23 -20.91 -9.41
N GLU A 59 -19.69 -19.80 -9.97
CA GLU A 59 -19.28 -19.40 -11.31
C GLU A 59 -17.96 -18.62 -11.22
N THR A 60 -16.94 -19.07 -11.96
CA THR A 60 -15.64 -18.38 -12.03
C THR A 60 -15.50 -17.80 -13.42
N VAL A 61 -15.28 -16.49 -13.51
CA VAL A 61 -14.93 -15.85 -14.78
C VAL A 61 -13.42 -15.67 -14.82
N THR A 62 -12.78 -16.32 -15.79
CA THR A 62 -11.41 -15.99 -16.20
C THR A 62 -11.47 -14.77 -17.10
N LEU A 63 -10.79 -13.70 -16.71
CA LEU A 63 -10.71 -12.49 -17.51
C LEU A 63 -9.39 -12.46 -18.28
N GLU A 64 -9.45 -12.09 -19.55
CA GLU A 64 -8.28 -12.02 -20.42
C GLU A 64 -7.46 -10.76 -20.14
N PRO A 65 -6.13 -10.87 -19.91
CA PRO A 65 -5.27 -9.71 -19.77
C PRO A 65 -5.15 -8.93 -21.08
N LYS A 66 -5.17 -7.60 -20.98
CA LYS A 66 -4.93 -6.69 -22.09
C LYS A 66 -3.83 -5.70 -21.73
N ARG A 67 -2.60 -6.03 -22.14
CA ARG A 67 -1.47 -5.09 -22.02
C ARG A 67 -1.61 -3.96 -23.05
N PHE A 68 -1.20 -2.77 -22.64
CA PHE A 68 -1.15 -1.57 -23.48
C PHE A 68 0.28 -1.08 -23.58
N GLU A 69 0.66 -0.49 -24.71
CA GLU A 69 2.02 0.06 -24.92
C GLU A 69 2.40 1.09 -23.84
N ASN A 70 1.43 1.77 -23.23
CA ASN A 70 1.67 2.68 -22.10
C ASN A 70 2.30 1.99 -20.87
N GLN A 71 2.25 0.65 -20.79
CA GLN A 71 2.87 -0.17 -19.73
C GLN A 71 4.29 -0.61 -20.09
N ASP A 72 4.81 -0.21 -21.24
CA ASP A 72 6.18 -0.48 -21.66
C ASP A 72 7.00 0.82 -21.53
N ALA A 73 8.00 0.80 -20.63
CA ALA A 73 8.76 1.98 -20.24
C ALA A 73 9.62 2.55 -21.37
N ASP A 74 9.97 1.72 -22.35
CA ASP A 74 10.74 2.09 -23.53
C ASP A 74 9.89 2.71 -24.66
N LYS A 75 8.56 2.76 -24.50
CA LYS A 75 7.63 3.37 -25.46
C LYS A 75 7.35 4.84 -25.10
N ASP A 76 8.09 5.73 -25.75
CA ASP A 76 8.05 7.19 -25.59
C ASP A 76 7.02 7.91 -26.48
N THR A 77 6.23 7.17 -27.25
CA THR A 77 5.15 7.71 -28.12
C THR A 77 3.74 7.39 -27.59
N THR A 78 3.67 6.92 -26.34
CA THR A 78 2.44 6.51 -25.66
C THR A 78 1.59 7.70 -25.20
N ARG A 79 0.36 7.44 -24.74
CA ARG A 79 -0.50 8.49 -24.15
C ARG A 79 -0.23 8.76 -22.67
N ARG A 80 0.74 8.07 -22.08
CA ARG A 80 1.14 8.24 -20.68
C ARG A 80 1.90 9.56 -20.50
N LEU A 81 1.75 10.22 -19.36
CA LEU A 81 2.54 11.40 -18.99
C LEU A 81 3.42 11.08 -17.78
N PRO A 82 4.73 11.41 -17.81
CA PRO A 82 5.48 11.84 -19.00
C PRO A 82 5.65 10.68 -20.00
N GLN A 83 5.66 10.97 -21.31
CA GLN A 83 5.81 9.92 -22.32
C GLN A 83 7.21 9.28 -22.24
N ASP A 84 8.25 10.10 -22.22
CA ASP A 84 9.63 9.66 -22.09
C ASP A 84 9.98 9.34 -20.63
N LEU A 85 10.34 8.07 -20.37
CA LEU A 85 10.78 7.61 -19.05
C LEU A 85 12.29 7.45 -18.91
N ARG A 86 13.10 7.77 -19.92
CA ARG A 86 14.55 7.47 -19.89
C ARG A 86 15.23 8.03 -18.65
N ASP A 87 14.95 9.28 -18.27
CA ASP A 87 15.50 9.90 -17.07
C ASP A 87 15.02 9.21 -15.78
N PHE A 88 13.78 8.73 -15.74
CA PHE A 88 13.24 8.03 -14.59
C PHE A 88 13.82 6.62 -14.45
N VAL A 89 14.02 5.92 -15.58
CA VAL A 89 14.65 4.61 -15.62
C VAL A 89 16.11 4.72 -15.20
N ALA A 90 16.85 5.70 -15.74
CA ALA A 90 18.25 5.96 -15.37
C ALA A 90 18.42 6.29 -13.88
N ASN A 91 17.45 7.01 -13.29
CA ASN A 91 17.44 7.34 -11.86
C ASN A 91 16.82 6.25 -10.98
N GLY A 92 16.35 5.13 -11.54
CA GLY A 92 15.66 4.07 -10.79
C GLY A 92 14.36 4.51 -10.12
N THR A 93 13.73 5.58 -10.62
CA THR A 93 12.51 6.17 -10.05
C THR A 93 11.24 5.53 -10.59
N ILE A 94 11.19 5.27 -11.90
CA ILE A 94 10.15 4.52 -12.60
C ILE A 94 10.87 3.54 -13.53
N THR A 95 10.78 2.25 -13.24
CA THR A 95 11.42 1.18 -14.02
C THR A 95 10.37 0.24 -14.60
N GLN A 96 10.73 -0.52 -15.64
CA GLN A 96 9.82 -1.55 -16.19
C GLN A 96 9.38 -2.53 -15.10
N GLN A 97 10.29 -2.92 -14.21
CA GLN A 97 9.98 -3.80 -13.08
C GLN A 97 8.91 -3.22 -12.16
N PHE A 98 8.88 -1.90 -11.92
CA PHE A 98 7.86 -1.26 -11.10
C PHE A 98 6.51 -1.13 -11.83
N ILE A 99 6.54 -0.99 -13.15
CA ILE A 99 5.33 -0.97 -13.97
C ILE A 99 4.70 -2.36 -14.01
N ASP A 100 5.49 -3.41 -14.21
CA ASP A 100 5.00 -4.78 -14.24
C ASP A 100 4.56 -5.28 -12.87
N ASP A 101 5.28 -4.86 -11.83
CA ASP A 101 5.00 -5.24 -10.45
C ASP A 101 5.34 -4.13 -9.44
N PRO A 102 4.37 -3.28 -9.09
CA PRO A 102 4.54 -2.25 -8.07
C PRO A 102 4.95 -2.78 -6.69
N ASN A 103 4.62 -4.03 -6.34
CA ASN A 103 5.02 -4.62 -5.05
C ASN A 103 6.54 -4.83 -4.96
N THR A 104 7.27 -4.73 -6.07
CA THR A 104 8.74 -4.69 -6.06
C THR A 104 9.27 -3.57 -5.17
N ILE A 105 8.61 -2.41 -5.16
CA ILE A 105 9.02 -1.27 -4.32
C ILE A 105 9.02 -1.66 -2.83
N LEU A 106 8.00 -2.42 -2.40
CA LEU A 106 7.91 -2.89 -1.02
C LEU A 106 8.99 -3.91 -0.69
N ARG A 107 9.26 -4.84 -1.62
CA ARG A 107 10.32 -5.85 -1.43
C ARG A 107 11.71 -5.21 -1.36
N GLN A 108 12.00 -4.26 -2.25
CA GLN A 108 13.26 -3.51 -2.23
C GLN A 108 13.43 -2.71 -0.94
N ALA A 109 12.35 -2.14 -0.40
CA ALA A 109 12.41 -1.42 0.89
C ALA A 109 12.72 -2.34 2.09
N ASN A 110 12.68 -3.67 1.92
CA ASN A 110 13.03 -4.66 2.95
C ASN A 110 14.44 -5.23 2.79
N GLU A 111 15.14 -4.96 1.69
CA GLU A 111 16.48 -5.46 1.45
C GLU A 111 17.46 -4.96 2.52
N GLY A 112 18.28 -5.86 3.07
CA GLY A 112 19.29 -5.56 4.09
C GLY A 112 18.76 -5.41 5.53
N LYS A 113 17.44 -5.33 5.73
CA LYS A 113 16.85 -5.10 7.04
C LYS A 113 16.80 -6.36 7.89
N ASP A 114 17.07 -6.21 9.19
CA ASP A 114 16.84 -7.25 10.19
C ASP A 114 15.38 -7.22 10.64
N ILE A 115 14.49 -7.79 9.82
CA ILE A 115 13.07 -7.92 10.12
C ILE A 115 12.87 -9.17 11.00
N ILE A 116 12.47 -8.95 12.25
CA ILE A 116 12.33 -10.00 13.27
C ILE A 116 11.03 -10.79 13.04
N GLU A 117 9.95 -10.05 12.80
CA GLU A 117 8.61 -10.58 12.61
C GLU A 117 7.77 -9.59 11.81
N ASN A 118 6.68 -10.08 11.22
CA ASN A 118 5.68 -9.26 10.57
C ASN A 118 4.28 -9.74 10.91
N THR A 119 3.36 -8.80 11.08
CA THR A 119 1.93 -9.06 11.23
C THR A 119 1.20 -8.57 10.00
N MET A 120 0.42 -9.45 9.38
CA MET A 120 -0.29 -9.21 8.13
C MET A 120 -1.80 -9.23 8.35
N PHE A 121 -2.52 -8.34 7.68
CA PHE A 121 -3.98 -8.37 7.61
C PHE A 121 -4.48 -7.77 6.29
N ILE A 122 -5.69 -8.14 5.89
CA ILE A 122 -6.32 -7.69 4.65
C ILE A 122 -7.64 -6.98 4.99
N VAL A 123 -7.90 -5.86 4.32
CA VAL A 123 -9.16 -5.12 4.39
C VAL A 123 -9.76 -4.97 2.98
N PRO A 124 -10.76 -5.78 2.62
CA PRO A 124 -11.49 -5.61 1.37
C PRO A 124 -12.79 -4.81 1.53
N THR A 125 -13.35 -4.32 0.42
CA THR A 125 -14.72 -3.80 0.34
C THR A 125 -15.76 -4.90 0.20
N ASN A 126 -15.37 -6.07 -0.32
CA ASN A 126 -16.28 -7.19 -0.52
C ASN A 126 -16.28 -8.08 0.71
N ALA A 127 -17.40 -8.10 1.41
CA ALA A 127 -17.60 -9.03 2.51
C ALA A 127 -17.71 -10.48 1.99
N PRO A 128 -17.09 -11.45 2.67
CA PRO A 128 -17.33 -12.86 2.38
C PRO A 128 -18.80 -13.23 2.67
N PRO A 129 -19.31 -14.34 2.09
CA PRO A 129 -20.67 -14.80 2.35
C PRO A 129 -20.96 -14.91 3.85
N GLY A 130 -22.06 -14.27 4.30
CA GLY A 130 -22.49 -14.28 5.69
C GLY A 130 -21.86 -13.21 6.60
N ALA A 131 -20.90 -12.43 6.10
CA ALA A 131 -20.35 -11.28 6.82
C ALA A 131 -21.05 -9.96 6.44
N PHE A 132 -21.04 -9.00 7.37
CA PHE A 132 -21.58 -7.65 7.15
C PHE A 132 -20.45 -6.63 7.15
N GLY A 133 -20.43 -5.72 6.18
CA GLY A 133 -19.49 -4.60 6.14
C GLY A 133 -18.89 -4.37 4.77
N GLY A 134 -18.09 -3.30 4.67
CA GLY A 134 -17.44 -2.91 3.44
C GLY A 134 -18.38 -2.27 2.39
N GLY A 135 -17.80 -1.80 1.30
CA GLY A 135 -18.50 -1.36 0.10
C GLY A 135 -17.87 -0.15 -0.57
N THR A 136 -18.24 0.06 -1.83
CA THR A 136 -17.98 1.29 -2.58
C THR A 136 -19.31 2.01 -2.88
N SER A 137 -19.28 3.33 -2.89
CA SER A 137 -20.42 4.16 -3.27
C SER A 137 -19.96 5.17 -4.30
N ASN A 138 -20.22 4.86 -5.57
CA ASN A 138 -19.88 5.73 -6.69
C ASN A 138 -20.90 6.86 -6.86
N ILE A 139 -20.46 8.00 -7.37
CA ILE A 139 -21.33 9.14 -7.71
C ILE A 139 -21.55 9.26 -9.21
N GLY A 140 -22.55 10.05 -9.61
CA GLY A 140 -23.00 10.18 -11.00
C GLY A 140 -21.94 10.65 -12.00
N PHE A 141 -20.89 11.36 -11.56
CA PHE A 141 -19.75 11.69 -12.42
C PHE A 141 -19.03 10.41 -12.91
N ASN A 142 -18.88 9.42 -12.02
CA ASN A 142 -18.17 8.18 -12.31
C ASN A 142 -19.06 7.21 -13.09
N ILE A 143 -20.26 6.91 -12.59
CA ILE A 143 -21.13 5.89 -13.20
C ILE A 143 -21.99 6.41 -14.37
N GLY A 144 -22.01 7.73 -14.60
CA GLY A 144 -22.82 8.36 -15.63
C GLY A 144 -24.32 8.31 -15.33
N SER A 145 -25.14 8.64 -16.33
CA SER A 145 -26.60 8.57 -16.19
C SER A 145 -27.10 7.13 -16.19
N ASN A 146 -28.22 6.86 -15.49
CA ASN A 146 -28.88 5.54 -15.54
C ASN A 146 -29.31 5.13 -16.96
N GLU A 147 -29.62 6.10 -17.83
CA GLU A 147 -29.94 5.83 -19.24
C GLU A 147 -28.72 5.31 -20.01
N GLY A 148 -27.50 5.71 -19.60
CA GLY A 148 -26.23 5.27 -20.16
C GLY A 148 -25.97 3.76 -20.05
N LYS A 149 -26.69 3.06 -19.19
CA LYS A 149 -26.60 1.59 -19.00
C LYS A 149 -27.43 0.78 -20.00
N LYS A 150 -28.25 1.43 -20.85
CA LYS A 150 -29.04 0.74 -21.88
C LYS A 150 -28.17 0.50 -23.12
N ALA A 151 -28.25 -0.69 -23.72
CA ALA A 151 -27.40 -1.09 -24.84
C ALA A 151 -27.45 -0.13 -26.05
N GLU A 152 -28.63 0.46 -26.32
CA GLU A 152 -28.93 1.24 -27.54
C GLU A 152 -28.90 2.77 -27.36
N VAL A 153 -28.10 3.31 -26.43
CA VAL A 153 -27.96 4.78 -26.28
C VAL A 153 -26.70 5.31 -26.95
N SER A 154 -26.75 6.58 -27.39
CA SER A 154 -25.61 7.24 -28.04
C SER A 154 -24.37 7.26 -27.15
N ARG A 155 -23.19 7.39 -27.77
CA ARG A 155 -21.92 7.48 -27.05
C ARG A 155 -21.91 8.65 -26.05
N GLU A 156 -22.56 9.77 -26.35
CA GLU A 156 -22.68 10.88 -25.38
C GLU A 156 -23.55 10.51 -24.18
N LYS A 157 -24.54 9.64 -24.36
CA LYS A 157 -25.40 9.13 -23.26
C LYS A 157 -24.72 8.04 -22.43
N LYS A 158 -23.71 7.35 -22.99
CA LYS A 158 -22.75 6.50 -22.25
C LYS A 158 -21.68 7.37 -21.58
N SER A 159 -22.10 8.28 -20.71
CA SER A 159 -21.25 9.33 -20.11
C SER A 159 -20.48 8.93 -18.86
N GLY A 160 -20.58 7.67 -18.42
CA GLY A 160 -19.85 7.19 -17.24
C GLY A 160 -18.34 7.12 -17.52
N ASN A 161 -17.54 7.68 -16.62
CA ASN A 161 -16.09 7.64 -16.70
C ASN A 161 -15.52 6.32 -16.18
N ALA A 162 -15.95 5.88 -14.99
CA ALA A 162 -15.43 4.68 -14.32
C ALA A 162 -16.43 4.14 -13.28
N ASN A 163 -16.38 2.85 -12.99
CA ASN A 163 -17.05 2.26 -11.83
C ASN A 163 -16.02 1.66 -10.87
N ALA A 164 -15.87 2.21 -9.66
CA ALA A 164 -15.06 1.58 -8.64
C ALA A 164 -15.82 0.42 -8.03
N VAL A 165 -15.42 -0.79 -8.39
CA VAL A 165 -16.13 -2.00 -8.00
C VAL A 165 -15.58 -2.56 -6.70
N ASP A 166 -14.27 -2.69 -6.59
CA ASP A 166 -13.64 -3.42 -5.50
C ASP A 166 -12.36 -2.70 -5.04
N VAL A 167 -12.15 -2.65 -3.73
CA VAL A 167 -10.89 -2.23 -3.13
C VAL A 167 -10.41 -3.31 -2.19
N THR A 168 -9.15 -3.70 -2.32
CA THR A 168 -8.47 -4.58 -1.37
C THR A 168 -7.19 -3.91 -0.93
N THR A 169 -6.92 -3.90 0.37
CA THR A 169 -5.62 -3.46 0.89
C THR A 169 -5.04 -4.54 1.79
N GLN A 170 -3.83 -4.96 1.49
CA GLN A 170 -3.03 -5.82 2.36
C GLN A 170 -2.01 -4.96 3.10
N TYR A 171 -1.90 -5.19 4.40
CA TYR A 171 -0.98 -4.50 5.29
C TYR A 171 0.03 -5.48 5.87
N TRP A 172 1.25 -4.99 6.09
CA TRP A 172 2.28 -5.67 6.87
C TRP A 172 2.87 -4.69 7.89
N VAL A 173 2.77 -5.03 9.17
CA VAL A 173 3.44 -4.32 10.26
C VAL A 173 4.66 -5.15 10.64
N SER A 174 5.84 -4.69 10.23
CA SER A 174 7.11 -5.40 10.43
C SER A 174 7.89 -4.79 11.56
N LYS A 175 8.38 -5.62 12.48
CA LYS A 175 9.30 -5.18 13.52
C LYS A 175 10.74 -5.30 13.02
N ILE A 176 11.45 -4.18 12.98
CA ILE A 176 12.82 -4.11 12.46
C ILE A 176 13.79 -3.79 13.58
N ARG A 177 14.90 -4.52 13.63
CA ARG A 177 16.06 -4.18 14.45
C ARG A 177 17.07 -3.39 13.62
N THR A 178 17.64 -2.37 14.20
CA THR A 178 18.69 -1.58 13.55
C THR A 178 19.64 -0.95 14.57
N LYS A 179 20.67 -0.28 14.07
CA LYS A 179 21.71 0.37 14.85
C LYS A 179 21.65 1.87 14.67
N VAL A 180 21.71 2.60 15.77
CA VAL A 180 21.83 4.06 15.83
C VAL A 180 23.20 4.42 16.38
N GLU A 181 23.93 5.29 15.69
CA GLU A 181 25.18 5.87 16.18
C GLU A 181 24.86 7.12 17.03
N LEU A 182 25.37 7.14 18.24
CA LEU A 182 25.36 8.28 19.14
C LEU A 182 26.74 8.91 19.18
N ASP A 183 26.80 10.18 18.80
CA ASP A 183 28.03 10.98 18.81
C ASP A 183 28.09 11.85 20.09
N PRO A 184 29.28 12.11 20.67
CA PRO A 184 29.42 12.96 21.85
C PRO A 184 28.91 14.40 21.67
N SER A 185 28.77 14.88 20.43
CA SER A 185 28.16 16.18 20.11
C SER A 185 26.63 16.19 20.20
N MET A 186 25.99 15.02 20.33
CA MET A 186 24.54 14.93 20.50
C MET A 186 24.11 15.31 21.91
N SER A 187 22.86 15.76 22.04
CA SER A 187 22.28 16.16 23.32
C SER A 187 20.80 15.80 23.42
N VAL A 188 20.33 15.66 24.67
CA VAL A 188 18.90 15.52 24.97
C VAL A 188 18.13 16.65 24.32
N GLY A 189 17.02 16.31 23.66
CA GLY A 189 16.22 17.27 22.90
C GLY A 189 16.40 17.22 21.40
N GLN A 190 17.42 16.51 20.90
CA GLN A 190 17.66 16.33 19.47
C GLN A 190 16.95 15.09 18.92
N THR A 191 16.95 14.96 17.59
CA THR A 191 16.47 13.78 16.87
C THR A 191 17.67 13.01 16.31
N VAL A 192 17.58 11.68 16.32
CA VAL A 192 18.55 10.79 15.71
C VAL A 192 17.87 9.70 14.90
N SER A 193 18.54 9.26 13.83
CA SER A 193 18.07 8.21 12.94
C SER A 193 19.19 7.19 12.68
N PRO A 194 18.83 5.92 12.39
CA PRO A 194 19.79 4.97 11.86
C PRO A 194 20.23 5.39 10.45
N ALA A 195 21.37 4.87 9.99
CA ALA A 195 21.78 5.05 8.61
C ALA A 195 20.77 4.39 7.66
N SER A 196 20.46 5.07 6.56
CA SER A 196 19.65 4.52 5.47
C SER A 196 20.38 3.34 4.80
N GLN A 197 19.65 2.27 4.51
CA GLN A 197 20.17 1.10 3.79
C GLN A 197 19.99 1.20 2.27
N GLY A 198 19.39 2.29 1.77
CA GLY A 198 19.20 2.51 0.34
C GLY A 198 18.21 3.65 0.04
N PRO A 199 18.12 4.08 -1.23
CA PRO A 199 17.31 5.24 -1.62
C PRO A 199 15.80 5.08 -1.39
N ARG A 200 15.32 3.87 -1.09
CA ARG A 200 13.92 3.53 -0.84
C ARG A 200 13.63 3.19 0.62
N ASP A 201 14.62 3.33 1.48
CA ASP A 201 14.49 3.01 2.89
C ASP A 201 13.65 4.07 3.61
N ALA A 202 12.56 3.63 4.25
CA ALA A 202 11.84 4.45 5.22
C ALA A 202 12.60 4.39 6.55
N VAL A 203 13.33 5.46 6.85
CA VAL A 203 14.19 5.55 8.03
C VAL A 203 13.40 6.13 9.21
N PRO A 204 13.41 5.51 10.40
CA PRO A 204 12.76 6.07 11.56
C PRO A 204 13.55 7.24 12.15
N GLU A 205 12.85 8.10 12.88
CA GLU A 205 13.44 9.13 13.71
C GLU A 205 13.10 8.89 15.18
N PHE A 206 14.07 9.16 16.07
CA PHE A 206 13.89 9.03 17.51
C PHE A 206 14.30 10.31 18.23
N TYR A 207 13.47 10.74 19.17
CA TYR A 207 13.80 11.84 20.06
C TYR A 207 14.76 11.36 21.16
N ILE A 208 15.90 12.03 21.33
CA ILE A 208 16.84 11.76 22.41
C ILE A 208 16.26 12.33 23.71
N ASP A 209 15.75 11.45 24.56
CA ASP A 209 15.21 11.79 25.87
C ASP A 209 16.24 11.63 27.01
N GLU A 210 15.90 12.11 28.19
CA GLU A 210 16.74 12.12 29.40
C GLU A 210 17.18 10.73 29.90
N ASN A 211 16.52 9.65 29.48
CA ASN A 211 16.90 8.28 29.86
C ASN A 211 17.98 7.68 28.95
N VAL A 212 18.50 8.47 27.99
CA VAL A 212 19.62 8.07 27.13
C VAL A 212 20.91 8.74 27.63
N GLU A 213 21.87 7.92 28.04
CA GLU A 213 23.21 8.38 28.35
C GLU A 213 24.01 8.62 27.06
N ILE A 214 24.36 9.88 26.79
CA ILE A 214 25.29 10.23 25.71
C ILE A 214 26.72 10.03 26.22
N ALA A 215 27.38 9.00 25.70
CA ALA A 215 28.75 8.67 26.08
C ALA A 215 29.73 9.73 25.58
N SER A 216 30.85 9.88 26.30
CA SER A 216 31.96 10.80 25.91
C SER A 216 32.70 10.37 24.64
N SER A 217 32.38 9.21 24.08
CA SER A 217 32.89 8.69 22.81
C SER A 217 31.75 8.13 21.96
N LYS A 218 31.94 8.07 20.65
CA LYS A 218 30.98 7.46 19.72
C LYS A 218 30.56 6.07 20.20
N LYS A 219 29.25 5.83 20.23
CA LYS A 219 28.66 4.57 20.68
C LYS A 219 27.53 4.16 19.76
N THR A 220 27.46 2.88 19.41
CA THR A 220 26.31 2.33 18.70
C THR A 220 25.34 1.69 19.69
N VAL A 221 24.06 2.01 19.55
CA VAL A 221 22.96 1.37 20.28
C VAL A 221 22.09 0.59 19.32
N THR A 222 21.59 -0.55 19.76
CA THR A 222 20.60 -1.33 19.00
C THR A 222 19.21 -0.86 19.38
N VAL A 223 18.37 -0.61 18.39
CA VAL A 223 16.99 -0.16 18.54
C VAL A 223 16.06 -1.06 17.73
N ALA A 224 14.78 -1.05 18.08
CA ALA A 224 13.72 -1.65 17.28
C ALA A 224 12.61 -0.64 17.00
N TYR A 225 11.93 -0.82 15.87
CA TYR A 225 10.78 0.00 15.48
C TYR A 225 9.83 -0.80 14.59
N ASP A 226 8.59 -0.30 14.46
CA ASP A 226 7.60 -0.87 13.55
C ASP A 226 7.63 -0.12 12.22
N GLN A 227 7.76 -0.86 11.12
CA GLN A 227 7.55 -0.36 9.76
C GLN A 227 6.20 -0.84 9.26
N LEU A 228 5.41 0.08 8.72
CA LEU A 228 4.16 -0.24 8.05
C LEU A 228 4.38 -0.29 6.54
N GLN A 229 4.01 -1.40 5.91
CA GLN A 229 3.87 -1.50 4.47
C GLN A 229 2.43 -1.78 4.10
N TYR A 230 1.98 -1.26 2.96
CA TYR A 230 0.71 -1.66 2.38
C TYR A 230 0.76 -1.76 0.87
N SER A 231 -0.06 -2.64 0.32
CA SER A 231 -0.41 -2.72 -1.10
C SER A 231 -1.92 -2.61 -1.23
N GLN A 232 -2.38 -1.52 -1.80
CA GLN A 232 -3.79 -1.26 -2.09
C GLN A 232 -4.03 -1.45 -3.58
N MET A 233 -5.05 -2.23 -3.92
CA MET A 233 -5.55 -2.40 -5.27
C MET A 233 -6.99 -1.91 -5.33
N VAL A 234 -7.23 -0.95 -6.23
CA VAL A 234 -8.57 -0.46 -6.58
C VAL A 234 -8.89 -0.95 -7.98
N MET A 235 -9.98 -1.69 -8.13
CA MET A 235 -10.47 -2.13 -9.44
C MET A 235 -11.48 -1.10 -9.97
N LEU A 236 -11.15 -0.53 -11.13
CA LEU A 236 -12.01 0.42 -11.82
C LEU A 236 -12.46 -0.16 -13.17
N ASP A 237 -13.76 -0.19 -13.41
CA ASP A 237 -14.32 -0.65 -14.68
C ASP A 237 -14.54 0.52 -15.63
N PHE A 238 -13.94 0.45 -16.82
CA PHE A 238 -13.95 1.43 -17.91
C PHE A 238 -14.36 0.76 -19.23
N ASN A 239 -15.58 0.99 -19.71
CA ASN A 239 -15.97 0.68 -21.10
C ASN A 239 -15.46 -0.69 -21.63
N GLY A 240 -15.72 -1.77 -20.88
CA GLY A 240 -15.24 -3.11 -21.24
C GLY A 240 -13.83 -3.49 -20.76
N LEU A 241 -13.23 -2.70 -19.88
CA LEU A 241 -11.95 -2.98 -19.22
C LEU A 241 -12.09 -2.89 -17.70
N LYS A 242 -11.49 -3.81 -16.97
CA LYS A 242 -11.23 -3.69 -15.53
C LYS A 242 -9.77 -3.32 -15.34
N TRP A 243 -9.52 -2.18 -14.72
CA TRP A 243 -8.19 -1.59 -14.61
C TRP A 243 -7.72 -1.59 -13.15
N PRO A 244 -6.69 -2.38 -12.81
CA PRO A 244 -6.10 -2.37 -11.47
C PRO A 244 -5.33 -1.08 -11.24
N HIS A 245 -5.67 -0.35 -10.18
CA HIS A 245 -4.93 0.80 -9.70
C HIS A 245 -4.25 0.42 -8.40
N VAL A 246 -2.93 0.25 -8.47
CA VAL A 246 -2.12 -0.18 -7.34
C VAL A 246 -1.43 1.01 -6.71
N THR A 247 -1.52 1.11 -5.39
CA THR A 247 -0.74 2.05 -4.58
C THR A 247 -0.01 1.28 -3.49
N VAL A 248 1.28 1.53 -3.37
CA VAL A 248 2.13 0.91 -2.36
C VAL A 248 2.85 1.98 -1.56
N ALA A 249 3.12 1.72 -0.29
CA ALA A 249 3.99 2.57 0.50
C ALA A 249 4.67 1.80 1.64
N THR A 250 5.83 2.30 2.02
CA THR A 250 6.56 1.92 3.23
C THR A 250 6.63 3.14 4.13
N LEU A 251 6.24 3.01 5.40
CA LEU A 251 6.26 4.08 6.40
C LEU A 251 7.06 3.64 7.61
N ALA A 252 7.84 4.57 8.14
CA ALA A 252 8.54 4.44 9.40
C ALA A 252 8.14 5.57 10.36
N PRO A 253 8.26 5.38 11.69
CA PRO A 253 7.93 6.40 12.67
C PRO A 253 8.86 7.61 12.52
N ILE A 254 8.28 8.80 12.43
CA ILE A 254 9.02 10.07 12.48
C ILE A 254 8.73 10.77 13.80
N VAL A 255 9.63 11.66 14.24
CA VAL A 255 9.43 12.35 15.52
C VAL A 255 8.27 13.34 15.40
N SER A 256 7.22 13.11 16.17
CA SER A 256 6.12 14.05 16.37
C SER A 256 5.83 14.17 17.86
N LEU A 257 5.71 15.41 18.37
CA LEU A 257 5.50 15.69 19.79
C LEU A 257 6.49 14.95 20.70
N LYS A 258 7.78 14.94 20.32
CA LYS A 258 8.90 14.27 21.03
C LYS A 258 8.78 12.75 21.13
N LYS A 259 8.03 12.09 20.24
CA LYS A 259 7.92 10.62 20.16
C LYS A 259 8.06 10.12 18.72
N PRO A 260 8.55 8.88 18.50
CA PRO A 260 9.02 7.93 19.53
C PRO A 260 10.34 8.38 20.18
N THR A 261 10.60 7.92 21.41
CA THR A 261 11.85 8.24 22.09
C THR A 261 12.91 7.18 21.81
N LEU A 262 14.18 7.56 21.89
CA LEU A 262 15.27 6.63 21.68
C LEU A 262 15.33 5.58 22.79
N SER A 263 15.08 5.96 24.05
CA SER A 263 15.02 5.00 25.16
C SER A 263 13.93 3.94 24.95
N SER A 264 12.74 4.32 24.45
CA SER A 264 11.66 3.37 24.20
C SER A 264 12.01 2.41 23.06
N ALA A 265 12.68 2.91 22.02
CA ALA A 265 13.16 2.07 20.91
C ALA A 265 14.25 1.08 21.35
N ILE A 266 15.14 1.46 22.29
CA ILE A 266 16.12 0.55 22.90
C ILE A 266 15.43 -0.51 23.76
N GLN A 267 14.45 -0.12 24.57
CA GLN A 267 13.68 -1.05 25.41
C GLN A 267 12.90 -2.05 24.55
N TYR A 268 12.34 -1.60 23.43
CA TYR A 268 11.56 -2.45 22.54
C TYR A 268 12.36 -3.65 22.00
N VAL A 269 13.67 -3.51 21.82
CA VAL A 269 14.57 -4.64 21.48
C VAL A 269 14.55 -5.72 22.55
N LYS A 270 14.58 -5.32 23.83
CA LYS A 270 14.65 -6.25 24.98
C LYS A 270 13.37 -7.05 25.12
N GLU A 271 12.23 -6.40 24.90
CA GLU A 271 10.91 -7.04 24.95
C GLU A 271 10.70 -7.98 23.76
N SER A 272 11.27 -7.64 22.60
CA SER A 272 11.15 -8.43 21.36
C SER A 272 12.15 -9.58 21.24
N SER A 273 13.01 -9.77 22.24
CA SER A 273 14.00 -10.86 22.27
C SER A 273 13.63 -11.97 23.27
N ARG A 274 12.43 -11.91 23.85
CA ARG A 274 11.82 -12.96 24.69
C ARG A 274 10.86 -13.78 23.86
#